data_AF-A0A5J4KHV5-F1
#
_entry.id   AF-A0A5J4KHV5-F1
#
_cell.length_a   1.000
_cell.length_b   1.000
_cell.length_c   1.000
_cell.angle_alpha   90.00
_cell.angle_beta   90.00
_cell.angle_gamma   90.00
#
_symmetry.space_group_name_H-M   'P 1'
#
loop_
_entity.id
_entity.type
_entity.pdbx_description
1 polymer ?
#
loop_
_entity_poly.entity_id
_entity_poly.type
_entity_poly.pdbx_seq_one_letter_code
_entity_poly.pdbx_strand_id
1 'polypeptide(L)'
;MLPIHDNSSSVSREQVTEAYLKAIGLIDERVAPYLGKATTRVLVQSAAKRIKDTYPFLSCLVNRPYTDLIPSVIHEQLSGITAYELAQGLSALLDECFAGLRELTGDLIGPPLHEEVTHQLQHLQ
;
A
#
# COMPACT_ATOMS: atom_id res chain seq x y z
N MET A 1 31.43 22.75 -20.67
CA MET A 1 30.99 22.20 -19.37
C MET A 1 29.50 21.98 -19.46
N LEU A 2 29.07 20.72 -19.58
CA LEU A 2 27.66 20.36 -19.47
C LEU A 2 27.36 20.17 -17.99
N PRO A 3 26.29 20.74 -17.43
CA PRO A 3 25.90 20.43 -16.06
C PRO A 3 25.48 18.96 -16.02
N ILE A 4 26.09 18.24 -15.09
CA ILE A 4 25.77 16.87 -14.72
C ILE A 4 24.29 16.87 -14.33
N HIS A 5 23.49 16.07 -15.04
CA HIS A 5 22.16 15.72 -14.59
C HIS A 5 22.32 15.01 -13.24
N ASP A 6 22.14 15.74 -12.14
CA ASP A 6 21.80 15.18 -10.85
C ASP A 6 20.44 14.49 -10.96
N ASN A 7 20.42 13.31 -11.58
CA ASN A 7 19.34 12.34 -11.44
C ASN A 7 19.44 11.74 -10.03
N SER A 8 19.28 12.59 -9.02
CA SER A 8 18.79 12.13 -7.72
C SER A 8 17.33 11.74 -7.96
N SER A 9 17.12 10.48 -8.32
CA SER A 9 15.83 9.82 -8.45
C SER A 9 15.14 9.84 -7.09
N SER A 10 14.58 10.98 -6.71
CA SER A 10 13.65 11.07 -5.60
C SER A 10 12.37 10.36 -6.03
N VAL A 11 12.11 9.21 -5.42
CA VAL A 11 10.89 8.43 -5.69
C VAL A 11 9.70 9.35 -5.43
N SER A 12 8.87 9.56 -6.44
CA SER A 12 7.75 10.47 -6.34
C SER A 12 6.61 9.84 -5.53
N ARG A 13 5.76 10.68 -4.92
CA ARG A 13 4.54 10.20 -4.22
C ARG A 13 3.64 9.35 -5.12
N GLU A 14 3.62 9.68 -6.41
CA GLU A 14 2.88 8.92 -7.42
C GLU A 14 3.49 7.51 -7.59
N GLN A 15 4.81 7.40 -7.75
CA GLN A 15 5.51 6.11 -7.86
C GLN A 15 5.31 5.25 -6.61
N VAL A 16 5.41 5.85 -5.41
CA VAL A 16 5.09 5.16 -4.16
C VAL A 16 3.65 4.65 -4.20
N THR A 17 2.68 5.51 -4.47
CA THR A 17 1.26 5.12 -4.47
C THR A 17 0.99 4.01 -5.48
N GLU A 18 1.48 4.15 -6.71
CA GLU A 18 1.28 3.16 -7.78
C GLU A 18 1.80 1.78 -7.36
N ALA A 19 2.99 1.72 -6.79
CA ALA A 19 3.60 0.44 -6.48
C ALA A 19 2.96 -0.24 -5.26
N TYR A 20 2.51 0.53 -4.26
CA TYR A 20 1.70 -0.03 -3.18
C TYR A 20 0.30 -0.46 -3.65
N LEU A 21 -0.32 0.23 -4.61
CA LEU A 21 -1.56 -0.25 -5.22
C LEU A 21 -1.35 -1.55 -5.99
N LYS A 22 -0.21 -1.71 -6.68
CA LYS A 22 0.15 -2.99 -7.31
C LYS A 22 0.35 -4.10 -6.29
N ALA A 23 1.01 -3.81 -5.16
CA ALA A 23 1.17 -4.77 -4.07
C ALA A 23 -0.19 -5.20 -3.47
N ILE A 24 -1.09 -4.25 -3.20
CA ILE A 24 -2.45 -4.57 -2.73
C ILE A 24 -3.24 -5.35 -3.80
N GLY A 25 -3.06 -5.02 -5.08
CA GLY A 25 -3.63 -5.78 -6.21
C GLY A 25 -3.15 -7.24 -6.23
N LEU A 26 -1.86 -7.47 -6.01
CA LEU A 26 -1.31 -8.82 -5.88
C LEU A 26 -1.93 -9.57 -4.69
N ILE A 27 -2.11 -8.91 -3.55
CA ILE A 27 -2.83 -9.51 -2.42
C ILE A 27 -4.24 -9.92 -2.86
N ASP A 28 -4.95 -9.07 -3.60
CA ASP A 28 -6.29 -9.38 -4.07
C ASP A 28 -6.33 -10.58 -5.01
N GLU A 29 -5.43 -10.64 -5.98
CA GLU A 29 -5.31 -11.77 -6.91
C GLU A 29 -5.03 -13.09 -6.18
N ARG A 30 -4.21 -13.05 -5.13
CA ARG A 30 -3.77 -14.23 -4.37
C ARG A 30 -4.79 -14.66 -3.32
N VAL A 31 -5.54 -13.72 -2.74
CA VAL A 31 -6.52 -13.98 -1.69
C VAL A 31 -7.91 -14.31 -2.26
N ALA A 32 -8.30 -13.70 -3.39
CA ALA A 32 -9.63 -13.86 -3.97
C ALA A 32 -10.05 -15.32 -4.25
N PRO A 33 -9.17 -16.25 -4.68
CA PRO A 33 -9.53 -17.65 -4.87
C PRO A 33 -9.94 -18.38 -3.58
N TYR A 34 -9.44 -17.92 -2.43
CA TYR A 34 -9.64 -18.59 -1.13
C TYR A 34 -10.72 -17.91 -0.29
N LEU A 35 -10.75 -16.58 -0.29
CA LEU A 35 -11.61 -15.79 0.60
C LEU A 35 -12.60 -14.88 -0.16
N GLY A 36 -12.57 -14.88 -1.49
CA GLY A 36 -13.43 -14.06 -2.33
C GLY A 36 -12.93 -12.61 -2.52
N LYS A 37 -13.39 -11.98 -3.61
CA LYS A 37 -12.95 -10.66 -4.10
C LYS A 37 -13.24 -9.48 -3.19
N ALA A 38 -14.11 -9.66 -2.18
CA ALA A 38 -14.41 -8.60 -1.22
C ALA A 38 -13.39 -8.55 -0.07
N THR A 39 -12.61 -9.61 0.14
CA THR A 39 -11.79 -9.77 1.33
C THR A 39 -10.67 -8.75 1.40
N THR A 40 -9.96 -8.51 0.31
CA THR A 40 -8.86 -7.53 0.26
C THR A 40 -9.36 -6.11 0.54
N ARG A 41 -10.54 -5.76 0.02
CA ARG A 41 -11.18 -4.48 0.34
C ARG A 41 -11.44 -4.36 1.85
N VAL A 42 -12.00 -5.40 2.48
CA VAL A 42 -12.27 -5.39 3.93
C VAL A 42 -10.98 -5.35 4.74
N LEU A 43 -9.93 -6.06 4.31
CA LEU A 43 -8.60 -6.02 4.94
C LEU A 43 -8.03 -4.60 4.91
N VAL A 44 -8.03 -3.94 3.74
CA VAL A 44 -7.52 -2.58 3.59
C VAL A 44 -8.35 -1.58 4.42
N GLN A 45 -9.67 -1.67 4.41
CA GLN A 45 -10.54 -0.80 5.19
C GLN A 45 -10.33 -0.98 6.70
N SER A 46 -10.14 -2.23 7.14
CA SER A 46 -9.88 -2.55 8.55
C SER A 46 -8.49 -2.10 8.97
N ALA A 47 -7.47 -2.31 8.14
CA ALA A 47 -6.11 -1.81 8.35
C ALA A 47 -6.10 -0.28 8.46
N ALA A 48 -6.74 0.42 7.51
CA ALA A 48 -6.86 1.88 7.55
C ALA A 48 -7.52 2.36 8.84
N LYS A 49 -8.55 1.65 9.34
CA LYS A 49 -9.22 1.98 10.59
C LYS A 49 -8.31 1.84 11.81
N ARG A 50 -7.39 0.87 11.81
CA ARG A 50 -6.43 0.63 12.90
C ARG A 50 -5.31 1.68 12.93
N ILE A 51 -4.85 2.12 11.76
CA ILE A 51 -3.70 3.04 11.65
C ILE A 51 -4.09 4.52 11.52
N LYS A 52 -5.37 4.85 11.39
CA LYS A 52 -5.85 6.22 11.09
C LYS A 52 -5.35 7.29 12.08
N ASP A 53 -5.12 6.93 13.34
CA ASP A 53 -4.71 7.88 14.37
C ASP A 53 -3.21 8.21 14.23
N THR A 54 -2.42 7.28 13.66
CA THR A 54 -0.99 7.45 13.35
C THR A 54 -0.76 8.05 11.96
N TYR A 55 -1.54 7.61 10.96
CA TYR A 55 -1.45 8.04 9.56
C TYR A 55 -2.80 8.59 9.07
N PRO A 56 -3.21 9.79 9.52
CA PRO A 56 -4.54 10.35 9.24
C PRO A 56 -4.80 10.59 7.75
N PHE A 57 -3.75 10.78 6.96
CA PHE A 57 -3.85 10.94 5.51
C PHE A 57 -4.34 9.66 4.79
N LEU A 58 -4.26 8.49 5.42
CA LEU A 58 -4.83 7.24 4.90
C LEU A 58 -6.27 6.98 5.36
N SER A 59 -6.86 7.86 6.18
CA SER A 59 -8.23 7.69 6.69
C SER A 59 -9.29 7.61 5.60
N CYS A 60 -9.02 8.15 4.40
CA CYS A 60 -9.91 8.03 3.25
C CYS A 60 -10.19 6.56 2.88
N LEU A 61 -9.23 5.66 3.08
CA LEU A 61 -9.35 4.22 2.81
C LEU A 61 -10.28 3.49 3.77
N VAL A 62 -10.71 4.11 4.87
CA VAL A 62 -11.71 3.52 5.77
C VAL A 62 -13.06 3.38 5.06
N ASN A 63 -13.43 4.39 4.27
CA ASN A 63 -14.74 4.48 3.63
C ASN A 63 -14.68 4.28 2.10
N ARG A 64 -13.50 4.41 1.51
CA ARG A 64 -13.27 4.28 0.06
C ARG A 64 -12.45 3.01 -0.24
N PRO A 65 -12.79 2.23 -1.29
CA PRO A 65 -11.95 1.11 -1.71
C PRO A 65 -10.60 1.61 -2.27
N TYR A 66 -9.54 0.83 -2.07
CA TYR A 66 -8.22 1.17 -2.59
C TYR A 66 -8.16 1.29 -4.13
N THR A 67 -9.09 0.63 -4.84
CA THR A 67 -9.23 0.70 -6.30
C THR A 67 -9.63 2.09 -6.79
N ASP A 68 -10.19 2.94 -5.91
CA ASP A 68 -10.57 4.32 -6.24
C ASP A 68 -9.41 5.30 -5.99
N LEU A 69 -8.27 4.83 -5.49
CA LEU A 69 -7.07 5.66 -5.39
C LEU A 69 -6.43 5.80 -6.78
N ILE A 70 -6.25 7.04 -7.20
CA ILE A 70 -5.63 7.37 -8.47
C ILE A 70 -4.25 7.99 -8.14
N PRO A 71 -3.13 7.33 -8.47
CA PRO A 71 -1.78 7.81 -8.15
C PRO A 71 -1.52 9.24 -8.61
N SER A 72 -1.99 9.61 -9.81
CA SER A 72 -1.73 10.92 -10.40
C SER A 72 -2.38 12.09 -9.66
N VAL A 73 -3.41 11.87 -8.84
CA VAL A 73 -4.06 12.92 -8.02
C VAL A 73 -3.71 12.82 -6.53
N ILE A 74 -2.87 11.86 -6.13
CA ILE A 74 -2.45 11.72 -4.73
C ILE A 74 -1.70 12.96 -4.23
N HIS A 75 -1.01 13.65 -5.14
CA HIS A 75 -0.24 14.84 -4.82
C HIS A 75 -1.13 16.01 -4.37
N GLU A 76 -2.35 16.09 -4.89
CA GLU A 76 -3.38 17.06 -4.53
C GLU A 76 -4.09 16.66 -3.23
N GLN A 77 -4.41 15.37 -3.09
CA GLN A 77 -5.14 14.84 -1.94
C GLN A 77 -4.31 14.82 -0.66
N LEU A 78 -2.99 14.61 -0.77
CA LEU A 78 -2.06 14.51 0.35
C LEU A 78 -1.07 15.68 0.38
N SER A 79 -1.57 16.90 0.19
CA SER A 79 -0.73 18.11 0.31
C SER A 79 -0.05 18.16 1.69
N GLY A 80 1.27 18.41 1.70
CA GLY A 80 2.07 18.47 2.93
C GLY A 80 2.68 17.15 3.40
N ILE A 81 2.39 16.02 2.75
CA ILE A 81 3.02 14.73 3.05
C ILE A 81 4.19 14.49 2.08
N THR A 82 5.31 14.00 2.59
CA THR A 82 6.47 13.59 1.79
C THR A 82 6.29 12.20 1.19
N ALA A 83 7.05 11.85 0.15
CA ALA A 83 7.06 10.49 -0.40
C ALA A 83 7.49 9.44 0.65
N TYR A 84 8.36 9.83 1.58
CA TYR A 84 8.83 8.99 2.67
C TYR A 84 7.72 8.70 3.70
N GLU A 85 7.03 9.73 4.19
CA GLU A 85 5.90 9.55 5.11
C GLU A 85 4.77 8.75 4.47
N LEU A 86 4.52 8.97 3.18
CA LEU A 86 3.56 8.18 2.42
C LEU A 86 3.95 6.70 2.35
N ALA A 87 5.23 6.40 2.08
CA ALA A 87 5.74 5.03 2.05
C ALA A 87 5.63 4.36 3.42
N GLN A 88 5.94 5.07 4.51
CA GLN A 88 5.77 4.56 5.88
C GLN A 88 4.30 4.23 6.19
N GLY A 89 3.38 5.13 5.87
CA GLY A 89 1.96 4.91 6.10
C GLY A 89 1.43 3.72 5.30
N LEU A 90 1.81 3.61 4.03
CA LEU A 90 1.38 2.50 3.17
C LEU A 90 2.05 1.17 3.55
N SER A 91 3.28 1.20 4.08
CA SER A 91 3.92 0.01 4.69
C SER A 91 3.11 -0.47 5.89
N ALA A 92 2.80 0.44 6.84
CA ALA A 92 2.01 0.10 8.02
C ALA A 92 0.60 -0.41 7.64
N LEU A 93 0.02 0.12 6.57
CA LEU A 93 -1.25 -0.38 6.03
C LEU A 93 -1.12 -1.83 5.55
N LEU A 94 -0.04 -2.17 4.84
CA LEU A 94 0.21 -3.54 4.39
C LEU A 94 0.47 -4.50 5.55
N ASP A 95 1.25 -4.08 6.55
CA ASP A 95 1.52 -4.88 7.75
C ASP A 95 0.21 -5.27 8.46
N GLU A 96 -0.71 -4.32 8.62
CA GLU A 96 -2.03 -4.57 9.19
C GLU A 96 -2.93 -5.43 8.27
N CYS A 97 -2.80 -5.31 6.94
CA CYS A 97 -3.47 -6.24 6.01
C CYS A 97 -2.97 -7.68 6.20
N PHE A 98 -1.66 -7.88 6.34
CA PHE A 98 -1.07 -9.19 6.57
C PHE A 98 -1.41 -9.74 7.95
N ALA A 99 -1.46 -8.91 8.99
CA ALA A 99 -1.95 -9.29 10.30
C ALA A 99 -3.40 -9.80 10.21
N GLY A 100 -4.28 -9.05 9.54
CA GLY A 100 -5.67 -9.46 9.33
C GLY A 100 -5.79 -10.74 8.48
N LEU A 101 -4.98 -10.89 7.44
CA LEU A 101 -4.96 -12.12 6.64
C LEU A 101 -4.51 -13.33 7.47
N ARG A 102 -3.52 -13.15 8.35
CA ARG A 102 -3.06 -14.17 9.28
C ARG A 102 -4.13 -14.54 10.31
N GLU A 103 -4.88 -13.56 10.82
CA GLU A 103 -6.05 -13.82 11.69
C GLU A 103 -7.11 -14.69 10.98
N LEU A 104 -7.32 -14.47 9.68
CA LEU A 104 -8.32 -15.20 8.89
C LEU A 104 -7.85 -16.58 8.40
N THR A 105 -6.56 -16.75 8.13
CA THR A 105 -6.03 -17.92 7.39
C THR A 105 -4.91 -18.67 8.10
N GLY A 106 -4.46 -18.19 9.27
CA GLY A 106 -3.22 -18.64 9.87
C GLY A 106 -2.02 -18.38 8.95
N ASP A 107 -1.09 -19.33 8.91
CA ASP A 107 0.14 -19.22 8.13
C ASP A 107 0.01 -19.82 6.71
N LEU A 108 -1.21 -20.12 6.25
CA LEU A 108 -1.46 -20.78 4.97
C LEU A 108 -1.23 -19.88 3.75
N ILE A 109 -1.52 -18.58 3.87
CA ILE A 109 -1.45 -17.60 2.76
C ILE A 109 -0.52 -16.43 3.10
N GLY A 110 -0.57 -15.93 4.33
CA GLY A 110 0.16 -14.72 4.76
C GLY A 110 1.68 -14.75 4.48
N PRO A 111 2.43 -15.75 4.97
CA PRO A 111 3.90 -15.77 4.83
C PRO A 111 4.43 -15.78 3.39
N PRO A 112 4.00 -16.69 2.48
CA PRO A 112 4.50 -16.69 1.10
C PRO A 112 4.09 -15.43 0.32
N LEU A 113 2.90 -14.88 0.61
CA LEU A 113 2.43 -13.65 -0.02
C LEU A 113 3.19 -12.41 0.48
N HIS A 114 3.56 -12.39 1.76
CA HIS A 114 4.35 -11.31 2.35
C HIS A 114 5.74 -11.21 1.69
N GLU A 115 6.40 -12.34 1.44
CA GLU A 115 7.67 -12.38 0.72
C GLU A 115 7.53 -11.84 -0.71
N GLU A 116 6.49 -12.25 -1.44
CA GLU A 116 6.23 -11.79 -2.81
C GLU A 116 5.98 -10.27 -2.87
N VAL A 117 5.15 -9.75 -1.96
CA VAL A 117 4.87 -8.31 -1.84
C VAL A 117 6.12 -7.53 -1.44
N THR A 118 6.93 -8.05 -0.52
CA THR A 118 8.19 -7.42 -0.10
C THR A 118 9.15 -7.31 -1.27
N HIS A 119 9.31 -8.38 -2.06
CA HIS A 119 10.14 -8.36 -3.26
C HIS A 119 9.64 -7.36 -4.31
N GLN A 120 8.32 -7.22 -4.47
CA GLN A 120 7.75 -6.24 -5.38
C GLN A 120 8.07 -4.79 -4.94
N LEU A 121 8.05 -4.51 -3.63
CA LEU A 121 8.33 -3.18 -3.08
C LEU A 121 9.83 -2.84 -2.98
N GLN A 122 10.72 -3.84 -2.89
CA GLN A 122 12.18 -3.62 -2.92
C GLN A 122 12.67 -2.92 -4.19
N HIS A 123 11.90 -2.98 -5.30
CA HIS A 123 12.24 -2.27 -6.54
C HIS A 123 12.02 -0.74 -6.46
N LEU A 124 11.50 -0.21 -5.35
CA LEU A 124 11.26 1.21 -5.11
C LEU A 124 12.25 1.86 -4.14
N GLN A 125 13.07 1.06 -3.44
CA GLN A 125 14.03 1.54 -2.44
C GLN A 125 15.41 1.74 -3.06
#